data_AF-A0A804RII8-F1
#
_entry.id   AF-A0A804RII8-F1
#
_cell.length_a   1.000
_cell.length_b   1.000
_cell.length_c   1.000
_cell.angle_alpha   90.00
_cell.angle_beta   90.00
_cell.angle_gamma   90.00
#
_symmetry.space_group_name_H-M   'P 1'
#
loop_
_entity.id
_entity.type
_entity.pdbx_description
1 polymer ?
#
loop_
_entity_poly.entity_id
_entity_poly.type
_entity_poly.pdbx_seq_one_letter_code
_entity_poly.pdbx_strand_id
1 'polypeptide(L)'
;MQENKEGLELLKAAIEKAGYTGKVVIGMDVAASEFFGEKDKTYDLNFKEENNDGSNKISGDSLKDLYKSFVSEYPIESIEDPFDQDDWSTYAKLTDEIGQKVQIVGDDLLVTNPTVSNI
;
A
#
# COMPACT_ATOMS: atom_id res chain seq x y z
N MET A 1 -0.97 8.91 -12.19
CA MET A 1 -0.76 9.28 -10.77
C MET A 1 -1.95 9.99 -10.11
N GLN A 2 -2.87 10.63 -10.82
CA GLN A 2 -4.02 11.32 -10.22
C GLN A 2 -4.95 10.33 -9.46
N GLU A 3 -5.19 9.13 -9.99
CA GLU A 3 -6.22 8.21 -9.48
C GLU A 3 -5.99 7.68 -8.06
N ASN A 4 -4.76 7.30 -7.69
CA ASN A 4 -4.51 6.64 -6.40
C ASN A 4 -4.74 7.57 -5.17
N LYS A 5 -4.63 8.89 -5.36
CA LYS A 5 -4.86 9.87 -4.28
C LYS A 5 -6.33 10.26 -4.13
N GLU A 6 -7.17 10.06 -5.13
CA GLU A 6 -8.56 10.53 -5.13
C GLU A 6 -9.37 9.92 -3.99
N GLY A 7 -9.18 8.62 -3.71
CA GLY A 7 -9.80 7.96 -2.57
C GLY A 7 -9.40 8.59 -1.23
N LEU A 8 -8.12 8.91 -1.05
CA LEU A 8 -7.60 9.53 0.17
C LEU A 8 -8.10 10.97 0.35
N GLU A 9 -8.14 11.75 -0.73
CA GLU A 9 -8.72 13.11 -0.70
C GLU A 9 -10.21 13.09 -0.36
N LEU A 10 -10.96 12.14 -0.92
CA LEU A 10 -12.38 11.99 -0.61
C LEU A 10 -12.61 11.63 0.86
N LEU A 11 -11.82 10.70 1.41
CA LEU A 11 -11.89 10.33 2.83
C LEU A 11 -11.54 11.53 3.73
N LYS A 12 -10.47 12.25 3.41
CA LYS A 12 -10.05 13.46 4.14
C LYS A 12 -11.16 14.51 4.17
N ALA A 13 -11.76 14.82 3.01
CA ALA A 13 -12.87 15.75 2.90
C ALA A 13 -14.12 15.28 3.67
N ALA A 14 -14.42 13.98 3.63
CA ALA A 14 -15.54 13.41 4.37
C ALA A 14 -15.36 13.50 5.89
N ILE A 15 -14.16 13.16 6.40
CA ILE A 15 -13.80 13.27 7.82
C ILE A 15 -13.92 14.72 8.30
N GLU A 16 -13.42 15.66 7.52
CA GLU A 16 -13.52 17.09 7.82
C GLU A 16 -14.97 17.55 7.86
N LYS A 17 -15.75 17.23 6.82
CA LYS A 17 -17.16 17.61 6.72
C LYS A 17 -18.01 17.04 7.86
N ALA A 18 -17.66 15.87 8.38
CA ALA A 18 -18.33 15.25 9.51
C ALA A 18 -17.87 15.80 10.88
N GLY A 19 -16.84 16.66 10.93
CA GLY A 19 -16.33 17.25 12.17
C GLY A 19 -15.44 16.31 13.00
N TYR A 20 -14.85 15.30 12.37
CA TYR A 20 -14.00 14.30 13.03
C TYR A 20 -12.51 14.41 12.69
N THR A 21 -12.06 15.55 12.16
CA THR A 21 -10.63 15.81 11.94
C THR A 21 -9.83 15.56 13.22
N GLY A 22 -8.76 14.74 13.12
CA GLY A 22 -7.93 14.35 14.26
C GLY A 22 -8.56 13.32 15.21
N LYS A 23 -9.76 12.83 14.91
CA LYS A 23 -10.46 11.77 15.67
C LYS A 23 -10.62 10.47 14.89
N VAL A 24 -10.58 10.55 13.56
CA VAL A 24 -10.63 9.43 12.64
C VAL A 24 -9.34 9.39 11.84
N VAL A 25 -8.76 8.20 11.73
CA VAL A 25 -7.55 7.88 10.96
C VAL A 25 -7.91 6.90 9.85
N ILE A 26 -7.01 6.71 8.90
CA ILE A 26 -7.19 5.87 7.71
C ILE A 26 -6.35 4.59 7.88
N GLY A 27 -6.98 3.45 7.61
CA GLY A 27 -6.31 2.20 7.30
C GLY A 27 -6.50 1.88 5.81
N MET A 28 -5.50 1.24 5.20
CA MET A 28 -5.55 0.81 3.81
C MET A 28 -5.25 -0.69 3.72
N ASP A 29 -6.03 -1.41 2.92
CA ASP A 29 -5.65 -2.70 2.37
C ASP A 29 -5.36 -2.48 0.89
N VAL A 30 -4.13 -2.78 0.50
CA VAL A 30 -3.66 -2.57 -0.87
C VAL A 30 -3.81 -3.84 -1.70
N ALA A 31 -3.79 -5.03 -1.08
CA ALA A 31 -3.80 -6.32 -1.77
C ALA A 31 -2.82 -6.37 -2.95
N ALA A 32 -1.55 -5.99 -2.72
CA ALA A 32 -0.61 -5.71 -3.81
C ALA A 32 -0.24 -6.91 -4.68
N SER A 33 -0.43 -8.13 -4.18
CA SER A 33 -0.34 -9.38 -4.95
C SER A 33 -1.26 -9.37 -6.19
N GLU A 34 -2.44 -8.73 -6.11
CA GLU A 34 -3.42 -8.69 -7.21
C GLU A 34 -2.97 -7.89 -8.44
N PHE A 35 -1.95 -7.05 -8.28
CA PHE A 35 -1.38 -6.25 -9.37
C PHE A 35 0.13 -6.42 -9.51
N PHE A 36 0.68 -7.50 -8.97
CA PHE A 36 2.08 -7.85 -9.13
C PHE A 36 2.34 -8.70 -10.38
N GLY A 37 3.35 -8.32 -11.16
CA GLY A 37 3.82 -9.05 -12.33
C GLY A 37 4.99 -9.97 -12.00
N GLU A 38 4.77 -11.28 -11.87
CA GLU A 38 5.82 -12.25 -11.56
C GLU A 38 7.02 -12.23 -12.52
N LYS A 39 6.77 -11.98 -13.80
CA LYS A 39 7.79 -12.03 -14.86
C LYS A 39 8.74 -10.84 -14.81
N ASP A 40 8.22 -9.65 -14.53
CA ASP A 40 8.99 -8.40 -14.53
C ASP A 40 9.28 -7.88 -13.11
N LYS A 41 8.69 -8.51 -12.08
CA LYS A 41 8.82 -8.15 -10.66
C LYS A 41 8.46 -6.68 -10.42
N THR A 42 7.35 -6.26 -11.03
CA THR A 42 6.80 -4.90 -10.92
C THR A 42 5.32 -4.91 -10.54
N TYR A 43 4.85 -3.79 -9.99
CA TYR A 43 3.48 -3.54 -9.61
C TYR A 43 2.79 -2.66 -10.65
N ASP A 44 1.69 -3.13 -11.23
CA ASP A 44 0.94 -2.42 -12.26
C ASP A 44 -0.25 -1.67 -11.67
N LEU A 45 -0.07 -0.37 -11.44
CA LEU A 45 -1.13 0.46 -10.82
C LEU A 45 -2.37 0.62 -11.72
N ASN A 46 -2.28 0.26 -13.00
CA ASN A 46 -3.36 0.37 -13.97
C ASN A 46 -3.81 -1.02 -14.49
N PHE A 47 -3.61 -2.09 -13.72
CA PHE A 47 -3.92 -3.47 -14.13
C PHE A 47 -5.38 -3.72 -14.57
N LYS A 48 -6.32 -2.84 -14.19
CA LYS A 48 -7.74 -2.89 -14.57
C LYS A 48 -8.10 -2.04 -15.79
N GLU A 49 -7.19 -1.20 -16.30
CA GLU A 49 -7.47 -0.36 -17.46
C GLU A 49 -7.47 -1.17 -18.75
N GLU A 50 -8.48 -0.97 -19.61
CA GLU A 50 -8.63 -1.69 -20.88
C GLU A 50 -7.47 -1.43 -21.85
N ASN A 51 -6.92 -0.21 -21.85
CA ASN A 51 -5.82 0.22 -22.72
C ASN A 51 -4.48 0.31 -21.97
N ASN A 52 -4.25 -0.59 -21.01
CA ASN A 52 -3.01 -0.62 -20.23
C ASN A 52 -1.79 -0.92 -21.13
N ASP A 53 -0.88 0.05 -21.25
CA ASP A 53 0.36 -0.02 -22.03
C ASP A 53 1.59 -0.41 -21.18
N GLY A 54 1.39 -0.70 -19.89
CA GLY A 54 2.42 -1.03 -18.93
C GLY A 54 3.23 0.17 -18.41
N SER A 55 2.87 1.41 -18.77
CA SER A 55 3.60 2.61 -18.34
C SER A 55 3.47 2.92 -16.85
N ASN A 56 2.45 2.37 -16.17
CA ASN A 56 2.24 2.51 -14.73
C ASN A 56 2.79 1.33 -13.92
N LYS A 57 3.65 0.50 -14.53
CA LYS A 57 4.43 -0.51 -13.81
C LYS A 57 5.55 0.15 -13.03
N ILE A 58 5.61 -0.13 -11.73
CA ILE A 58 6.61 0.44 -10.83
C ILE A 58 7.30 -0.66 -9.99
N SER A 59 8.52 -0.38 -9.54
CA SER A 59 9.25 -1.28 -8.64
C SER A 59 8.66 -1.28 -7.23
N GLY A 60 8.95 -2.30 -6.43
CA GLY A 60 8.61 -2.32 -5.00
C GLY A 60 9.16 -1.11 -4.23
N ASP A 61 10.40 -0.68 -4.51
CA ASP A 61 10.98 0.51 -3.88
C ASP A 61 10.24 1.80 -4.29
N SER A 62 9.76 1.90 -5.53
CA SER A 62 8.93 3.04 -5.98
C SER A 62 7.55 3.03 -5.32
N LEU A 63 6.94 1.86 -5.16
CA LEU A 63 5.65 1.70 -4.48
C LEU A 63 5.76 2.02 -2.98
N LYS A 64 6.86 1.60 -2.34
CA LYS A 64 7.22 1.99 -0.96
C LYS A 64 7.29 3.51 -0.80
N ASP A 65 7.98 4.21 -1.71
CA ASP A 65 8.09 5.67 -1.67
C ASP A 65 6.73 6.37 -1.90
N LEU A 66 5.85 5.76 -2.71
CA LEU A 66 4.48 6.23 -2.88
C LEU A 66 3.69 6.13 -1.56
N TYR A 67 3.73 5.00 -0.85
CA TYR A 67 3.08 4.86 0.46
C TYR A 67 3.62 5.87 1.48
N LYS A 68 4.93 6.08 1.51
CA LYS A 68 5.55 7.11 2.36
C LYS A 68 5.02 8.51 2.05
N SER A 69 4.79 8.84 0.77
CA SER A 69 4.16 10.12 0.42
C SER A 69 2.74 10.22 0.97
N PHE A 70 1.94 9.14 0.89
CA PHE A 70 0.58 9.14 1.42
C PHE A 70 0.57 9.31 2.95
N VAL A 71 1.43 8.60 3.66
CA VAL A 71 1.60 8.69 5.13
C VAL A 71 2.07 10.09 5.58
N SER A 72 2.69 10.86 4.69
CA SER A 72 3.07 12.26 4.98
C SER A 72 1.94 13.26 4.75
N GLU A 73 0.97 12.93 3.89
CA GLU A 73 -0.10 13.83 3.42
C GLU A 73 -1.47 13.56 4.08
N TYR A 74 -1.68 12.32 4.57
CA TYR A 74 -2.95 11.83 5.09
C TYR A 74 -2.78 11.16 6.47
N PRO A 75 -3.83 11.11 7.31
CA PRO A 75 -3.77 10.48 8.63
C PRO A 75 -3.84 8.94 8.52
N ILE A 76 -2.91 8.34 7.78
CA ILE A 76 -2.80 6.89 7.63
C ILE A 76 -2.01 6.31 8.81
N GLU A 77 -2.61 5.34 9.49
CA GLU A 77 -2.01 4.67 10.67
C GLU A 77 -1.82 3.16 10.45
N SER A 78 -2.40 2.58 9.39
CA SER A 78 -2.24 1.17 9.04
C SER A 78 -2.21 0.95 7.53
N ILE A 79 -1.32 0.07 7.07
CA ILE A 79 -1.23 -0.40 5.69
C ILE A 79 -1.12 -1.93 5.71
N GLU A 80 -2.08 -2.59 5.09
CA GLU A 80 -2.19 -4.03 4.89
C GLU A 80 -1.82 -4.38 3.46
N ASP A 81 -1.10 -5.48 3.33
CA ASP A 81 -0.55 -6.04 2.11
C ASP A 81 0.02 -5.02 1.09
N PRO A 82 1.01 -4.21 1.52
CA PRO A 82 1.64 -3.21 0.67
C PRO A 82 2.43 -3.80 -0.51
N PHE A 83 2.84 -5.06 -0.45
CA PHE A 83 3.61 -5.69 -1.51
C PHE A 83 3.07 -7.10 -1.77
N ASP A 84 3.66 -7.76 -2.74
CA ASP A 84 3.32 -9.13 -3.11
C ASP A 84 3.62 -10.09 -1.94
N GLN A 85 2.82 -11.15 -1.83
CA GLN A 85 2.91 -12.18 -0.78
C GLN A 85 4.31 -12.81 -0.60
N ASP A 86 5.19 -12.75 -1.61
CA ASP A 86 6.55 -13.26 -1.53
C ASP A 86 7.63 -12.15 -1.53
N ASP A 87 7.28 -10.86 -1.55
CA ASP A 87 8.25 -9.74 -1.54
C ASP A 87 8.67 -9.31 -0.11
N TRP A 88 9.20 -10.27 0.65
CA TRP A 88 9.72 -10.06 2.01
C TRP A 88 10.74 -8.93 2.11
N SER A 89 11.55 -8.74 1.07
CA SER A 89 12.58 -7.70 1.03
C SER A 89 11.96 -6.30 1.08
N THR A 90 10.96 -6.03 0.24
CA THR A 90 10.34 -4.69 0.22
C THR A 90 9.46 -4.46 1.45
N TYR A 91 8.77 -5.50 1.96
CA TYR A 91 8.09 -5.43 3.27
C TYR A 91 9.04 -5.03 4.40
N ALA A 92 10.21 -5.67 4.49
CA ALA A 92 11.20 -5.38 5.53
C ALA A 92 11.70 -3.94 5.44
N LYS A 93 11.99 -3.44 4.22
CA LYS A 93 12.40 -2.04 4.01
C LYS A 93 11.32 -1.05 4.45
N LEU A 94 10.05 -1.24 4.04
CA LEU A 94 8.97 -0.35 4.45
C LEU A 94 8.78 -0.36 5.97
N THR A 95 8.82 -1.55 6.57
CA THR A 95 8.67 -1.72 8.03
C THR A 95 9.82 -1.06 8.80
N ASP A 96 11.05 -1.17 8.33
CA ASP A 96 12.21 -0.48 8.92
C ASP A 96 12.06 1.05 8.80
N GLU A 97 11.66 1.55 7.63
CA GLU A 97 11.60 2.98 7.34
C GLU A 97 10.43 3.70 8.03
N ILE A 98 9.24 3.08 8.16
CA ILE A 98 8.04 3.74 8.70
C ILE A 98 7.25 2.93 9.74
N GLY A 99 7.65 1.69 10.06
CA GLY A 99 6.89 0.79 10.95
C GLY A 99 6.76 1.27 12.39
N GLN A 100 7.56 2.26 12.81
CA GLN A 100 7.41 2.92 14.11
C GLN A 100 6.27 3.95 14.15
N LYS A 101 5.83 4.42 12.98
CA LYS A 101 4.76 5.41 12.83
C LYS A 101 3.46 4.79 12.31
N VAL A 102 3.56 3.79 11.42
CA VAL A 102 2.43 3.18 10.74
C VAL A 102 2.49 1.68 10.94
N GLN A 103 1.36 1.06 11.30
CA GLN A 103 1.24 -0.39 11.38
C GLN A 103 1.34 -1.00 9.97
N ILE A 104 2.27 -1.93 9.78
CA ILE A 104 2.36 -2.73 8.55
C ILE A 104 1.78 -4.11 8.85
N VAL A 105 0.71 -4.48 8.14
CA VAL A 105 -0.03 -5.72 8.33
C VAL A 105 0.27 -6.67 7.17
N GLY A 106 0.53 -7.94 7.48
CA GLY A 106 0.56 -9.00 6.49
C GLY A 106 -0.66 -9.89 6.64
N ASP A 107 -1.52 -9.94 5.62
CA ASP A 107 -2.62 -10.91 5.51
C ASP A 107 -2.21 -12.03 4.56
N ASP A 108 -2.12 -11.77 3.25
CA ASP A 108 -1.63 -12.73 2.24
C ASP A 108 -0.18 -13.15 2.49
N LEU A 109 0.63 -12.25 3.04
CA LEU A 109 2.02 -12.55 3.43
C LEU A 109 2.09 -13.65 4.51
N LEU A 110 1.14 -13.67 5.46
CA LEU A 110 1.22 -14.49 6.67
C LEU A 110 0.16 -15.61 6.72
N VAL A 111 -0.95 -15.46 6.01
CA VAL A 111 -2.10 -16.37 5.89
C VAL A 111 -2.56 -16.97 7.22
N THR A 112 -2.44 -16.21 8.32
CA THR A 112 -2.70 -16.69 9.69
C THR A 112 -1.95 -18.01 10.04
N ASN A 113 -0.78 -18.24 9.44
CA ASN A 113 0.03 -19.44 9.61
C ASN A 113 1.26 -19.15 10.50
N PRO A 114 1.43 -19.85 11.64
CA PRO A 114 2.56 -19.61 12.54
C PRO A 114 3.93 -20.03 11.99
N THR A 115 3.98 -20.68 10.82
CA THR A 115 5.18 -21.33 10.27
C THR A 115 5.64 -20.79 8.92
N VAL A 116 5.10 -19.66 8.44
CA VAL A 116 5.55 -19.07 7.16
C VAL A 116 7.09 -18.95 7.17
N SER A 117 7.75 -19.73 6.31
CA SER A 117 9.15 -20.13 6.48
C SER A 117 10.16 -19.29 5.69
N ASN A 118 9.82 -18.05 5.39
CA ASN A 118 10.65 -17.16 4.56
C ASN A 118 11.48 -16.17 5.39
N ILE A 119 11.62 -16.43 6.70
CA ILE A 119 12.54 -15.78 7.65
C ILE A 119 13.40 -16.87 8.30
#